data_AF-A0A109JNX4-F1
#
_entry.id   AF-A0A109JNX4-F1
#
_cell.length_a   1.000
_cell.length_b   1.000
_cell.length_c   1.000
_cell.angle_alpha   90.00
_cell.angle_beta   90.00
_cell.angle_gamma   90.00
#
_symmetry.space_group_name_H-M   'P 1'
#
loop_
_entity.id
_entity.type
_entity.pdbx_description
1 polymer ?
#
loop_
_entity_poly.entity_id
_entity_poly.type
_entity_poly.pdbx_seq_one_letter_code
_entity_poly.pdbx_strand_id
1 'polypeptide(L)'
;MSLVSGANVAVWFVLYRQFHEQSGGSLSNTSGIGLMLLLCAGYVFGCAFRSVLPRADVQRICLFDTWLSSVVVGRSVATVAEVCFAAQWAIVLHQLGTMTGAETTVTIAWIIVPLILIAECFSWYAVLTTHYLGNAIENSIWAVVFFLVGIALCRLLPEFHGPVRWAFIVAILGIAGYLAFLMTVDVPMYLNRWRAELATGGKLLHPLEGLRDVSTRWIVTHDIAEWREEIAWMSLYFSMAVWSSLALCVGYSLEDQLPRYRTEPAIVSTAPAAVSTTTERVNAAPVAQHTATIAPVETRRN
;
A
#
# COMPACT_ATOMS: atom_id res chain seq x y z
N MET A 1 -19.89 2.21 15.25
CA MET A 1 -18.65 2.69 14.60
C MET A 1 -17.66 3.32 15.59
N SER A 2 -18.10 4.16 16.52
CA SER A 2 -17.22 4.88 17.46
C SER A 2 -16.36 3.96 18.36
N LEU A 3 -16.86 2.79 18.75
CA LEU A 3 -16.09 1.75 19.47
C LEU A 3 -14.89 1.21 18.65
N VAL A 4 -15.09 0.97 17.36
CA VAL A 4 -14.02 0.50 16.45
C VAL A 4 -12.97 1.59 16.29
N SER A 5 -13.40 2.84 16.13
CA SER A 5 -12.49 3.98 16.10
C SER A 5 -11.68 4.14 17.39
N GLY A 6 -12.31 3.98 18.57
CA GLY A 6 -11.62 4.00 19.85
C GLY A 6 -10.55 2.91 19.96
N ALA A 7 -10.85 1.69 19.50
CA ALA A 7 -9.87 0.62 19.43
C ALA A 7 -8.71 0.94 18.46
N ASN A 8 -9.00 1.48 17.27
CA ASN A 8 -7.99 1.86 16.28
C ASN A 8 -7.02 2.92 16.84
N VAL A 9 -7.54 3.93 17.54
CA VAL A 9 -6.74 4.96 18.21
C VAL A 9 -5.87 4.35 19.32
N ALA A 10 -6.43 3.47 20.14
CA ALA A 10 -5.68 2.78 21.18
C ALA A 10 -4.52 1.93 20.61
N VAL A 11 -4.77 1.19 19.52
CA VAL A 11 -3.73 0.43 18.81
C VAL A 11 -2.63 1.35 18.28
N TRP A 12 -2.99 2.49 17.70
CA TRP A 12 -1.99 3.47 17.26
C TRP A 12 -1.12 3.99 18.42
N PHE A 13 -1.70 4.30 19.59
CA PHE A 13 -0.93 4.70 20.76
C PHE A 13 0.02 3.60 21.26
N VAL A 14 -0.41 2.33 21.21
CA VAL A 14 0.46 1.19 21.56
C VAL A 14 1.65 1.11 20.60
N LEU A 15 1.41 1.22 19.29
CA LEU A 15 2.48 1.22 18.28
C LEU A 15 3.43 2.40 18.48
N TYR A 16 2.89 3.60 18.69
CA TYR A 16 3.68 4.79 18.96
C TYR A 16 4.61 4.59 20.16
N ARG A 17 4.09 4.04 21.26
CA ARG A 17 4.89 3.77 22.47
C ARG A 17 5.98 2.73 22.20
N GLN A 18 5.65 1.62 21.54
CA GLN A 18 6.60 0.55 21.23
C GLN A 18 7.75 1.04 20.35
N PHE A 19 7.45 1.80 19.29
CA PHE A 19 8.48 2.31 18.40
C PHE A 19 9.30 3.44 19.03
N HIS A 20 8.68 4.29 19.85
CA HIS A 20 9.42 5.31 20.59
C HIS A 20 10.36 4.70 21.65
N GLU A 21 10.00 3.57 22.26
CA GLU A 21 10.89 2.80 23.15
C GLU A 21 12.05 2.15 22.38
N GLN A 22 11.84 1.71 21.14
CA GLN A 22 12.89 1.09 20.29
C GLN A 22 13.85 2.11 19.66
N SER A 23 13.39 3.34 19.37
CA SER A 23 14.20 4.41 18.76
C SER A 23 15.37 4.93 19.63
N GLY A 24 15.49 4.48 20.89
CA GLY A 24 16.64 4.81 21.74
C GLY A 24 17.99 4.27 21.26
N GLY A 25 18.04 3.42 20.22
CA GLY A 25 19.27 2.75 19.76
C GLY A 25 19.73 3.00 18.31
N SER A 26 18.93 3.59 17.41
CA SER A 26 19.30 3.73 15.97
C SER A 26 18.78 5.04 15.35
N LEU A 27 19.69 5.96 15.00
CA LEU A 27 19.36 7.30 14.52
C LEU A 27 18.83 7.36 13.06
N SER A 28 19.20 6.41 12.19
CA SER A 28 18.85 6.44 10.76
C SER A 28 17.43 5.95 10.47
N ASN A 29 17.00 4.83 11.07
CA ASN A 29 15.64 4.29 10.89
C ASN A 29 14.56 5.09 11.62
N THR A 30 14.94 5.91 12.61
CA THR A 30 14.01 6.68 13.43
C THR A 30 13.24 7.73 12.62
N SER A 31 13.85 8.35 11.60
CA SER A 31 13.20 9.37 10.78
C SER A 31 12.10 8.79 9.88
N GLY A 32 12.36 7.65 9.22
CA GLY A 32 11.40 6.99 8.33
C GLY A 32 10.19 6.40 9.07
N ILE A 33 10.44 5.72 10.20
CA ILE A 33 9.38 5.20 11.08
C ILE A 33 8.55 6.33 11.69
N GLY A 34 9.19 7.42 12.11
CA GLY A 34 8.50 8.61 12.61
C GLY A 34 7.54 9.21 11.58
N LEU A 35 7.98 9.31 10.32
CA LEU A 35 7.13 9.75 9.21
C LEU A 35 5.97 8.80 8.95
N MET A 36 6.21 7.48 8.89
CA MET A 36 5.15 6.48 8.69
C MET A 36 4.11 6.50 9.83
N LEU A 37 4.55 6.70 11.07
CA LEU A 37 3.66 6.85 12.22
C LEU A 37 2.82 8.13 12.14
N LEU A 38 3.40 9.24 11.69
CA LEU A 38 2.70 10.50 11.49
C LEU A 38 1.63 10.39 10.38
N LEU A 39 1.97 9.76 9.26
CA LEU A 39 1.03 9.50 8.18
C LEU A 39 -0.10 8.56 8.63
N CYS A 40 0.25 7.49 9.37
CA CYS A 40 -0.73 6.60 9.96
C CYS A 40 -1.65 7.35 10.94
N ALA A 41 -1.09 8.25 11.76
CA ALA A 41 -1.86 9.10 12.67
C ALA A 41 -2.86 9.96 11.89
N GLY A 42 -2.41 10.64 10.83
CA GLY A 42 -3.28 11.46 9.97
C GLY A 42 -4.50 10.68 9.48
N TYR A 43 -4.30 9.44 9.04
CA TYR A 43 -5.40 8.58 8.59
C TYR A 43 -6.28 8.08 9.74
N VAL A 44 -5.70 7.52 10.81
CA VAL A 44 -6.43 6.95 11.95
C VAL A 44 -7.27 8.01 12.66
N PHE A 45 -6.68 9.18 12.97
CA PHE A 45 -7.39 10.27 13.64
C PHE A 45 -8.40 10.94 12.71
N GLY A 46 -8.11 11.06 11.41
CA GLY A 46 -9.09 11.54 10.43
C GLY A 46 -10.32 10.64 10.33
N CYS A 47 -10.10 9.32 10.27
CA CYS A 47 -11.17 8.32 10.31
C CYS A 47 -11.93 8.38 11.65
N ALA A 48 -11.22 8.54 12.77
CA ALA A 48 -11.85 8.65 14.08
C ALA A 48 -12.79 9.85 14.16
N PHE A 49 -12.30 11.03 13.75
CA PHE A 49 -13.08 12.25 13.66
C PHE A 49 -14.36 12.06 12.83
N ARG A 50 -14.24 11.51 11.62
CA ARG A 50 -15.39 11.28 10.72
C ARG A 50 -16.32 10.15 11.17
N SER A 51 -15.85 9.22 11.99
CA SER A 51 -16.69 8.17 12.58
C SER A 51 -17.51 8.68 13.78
N VAL A 52 -17.02 9.71 14.48
CA VAL A 52 -17.71 10.39 15.59
C VAL A 52 -18.68 11.42 15.04
N LEU A 53 -18.33 12.09 13.93
CA LEU A 53 -19.17 13.07 13.24
C LEU A 53 -19.53 12.56 11.83
N PRO A 54 -20.32 11.47 11.71
CA PRO A 54 -20.71 10.94 10.41
C PRO A 54 -21.59 11.95 9.67
N ARG A 55 -21.41 11.97 8.35
CA ARG A 55 -22.03 12.92 7.41
C ARG A 55 -21.91 12.42 5.99
N ALA A 56 -22.83 12.84 5.12
CA ALA A 56 -22.75 12.64 3.68
C ALA A 56 -22.52 13.99 2.99
N ASP A 57 -21.34 14.12 2.37
CA ASP A 57 -20.77 15.43 2.00
C ASP A 57 -21.58 16.11 0.88
N VAL A 58 -22.09 15.38 -0.12
CA VAL A 58 -22.89 15.97 -1.22
C VAL A 58 -24.33 16.27 -0.82
N GLN A 59 -24.93 15.40 -0.01
CA GLN A 59 -26.32 15.56 0.46
C GLN A 59 -26.44 16.61 1.58
N ARG A 60 -25.32 17.12 2.11
CA ARG A 60 -25.24 18.05 3.25
C ARG A 60 -25.89 17.52 4.53
N ILE A 61 -26.06 16.20 4.65
CA ILE A 61 -26.65 15.58 5.82
C ILE A 61 -25.58 15.26 6.86
N CYS A 62 -25.91 15.48 8.13
CA CYS A 62 -25.04 15.17 9.26
C CYS A 62 -25.86 14.59 10.41
N LEU A 63 -25.18 13.89 11.32
CA LEU A 63 -25.84 13.32 12.50
C LEU A 63 -25.87 14.30 13.69
N PHE A 64 -24.89 15.20 13.78
CA PHE A 64 -24.73 16.13 14.91
C PHE A 64 -24.75 17.58 14.46
N ASP A 65 -25.48 18.42 15.20
CA ASP A 65 -25.57 19.86 14.94
C ASP A 65 -24.39 20.61 15.55
N THR A 66 -23.25 20.62 14.86
CA THR A 66 -22.06 21.38 15.30
C THR A 66 -21.33 21.97 14.11
N TRP A 67 -20.57 23.05 14.32
CA TRP A 67 -19.73 23.65 13.27
C TRP A 67 -18.65 22.68 12.74
N LEU A 68 -18.25 21.70 13.56
CA LEU A 68 -17.32 20.62 13.19
C LEU A 68 -17.94 19.66 12.16
N SER A 69 -19.27 19.61 12.08
CA SER A 69 -20.03 18.85 11.07
C SER A 69 -20.05 19.54 9.71
N SER A 70 -19.57 20.79 9.59
CA SER A 70 -19.54 21.53 8.33
C SER A 70 -18.78 20.78 7.25
N VAL A 71 -19.33 20.71 6.04
CA VAL A 71 -18.79 19.87 4.96
C VAL A 71 -17.36 20.25 4.61
N VAL A 72 -16.97 21.52 4.72
CA VAL A 72 -15.56 21.95 4.56
C VAL A 72 -14.64 21.24 5.54
N VAL A 73 -14.92 21.29 6.85
CA VAL A 73 -14.02 20.77 7.89
C VAL A 73 -13.70 19.30 7.68
N GLY A 74 -14.71 18.44 7.60
CA GLY A 74 -14.45 17.02 7.43
C GLY A 74 -13.98 16.61 6.03
N ARG A 75 -14.16 17.43 4.97
CA ARG A 75 -13.59 17.13 3.66
C ARG A 75 -12.12 17.49 3.66
N SER A 76 -11.73 18.57 4.34
CA SER A 76 -10.32 18.85 4.66
C SER A 76 -9.69 17.72 5.48
N VAL A 77 -10.37 17.23 6.52
CA VAL A 77 -9.89 16.08 7.32
C VAL A 77 -9.78 14.82 6.45
N ALA A 78 -10.76 14.53 5.60
CA ALA A 78 -10.73 13.39 4.69
C ALA A 78 -9.58 13.51 3.68
N THR A 79 -9.39 14.67 3.06
CA THR A 79 -8.28 14.92 2.13
C THR A 79 -6.93 14.71 2.79
N VAL A 80 -6.72 15.22 4.01
CA VAL A 80 -5.47 14.99 4.75
C VAL A 80 -5.27 13.50 5.02
N ALA A 81 -6.31 12.82 5.51
CA ALA A 81 -6.28 11.39 5.80
C ALA A 81 -5.94 10.58 4.53
N GLU A 82 -6.65 10.81 3.44
CA GLU A 82 -6.51 10.11 2.16
C GLU A 82 -5.13 10.29 1.53
N VAL A 83 -4.60 11.51 1.56
CA VAL A 83 -3.23 11.78 1.12
C VAL A 83 -2.21 11.09 2.03
N CYS A 84 -2.41 11.09 3.35
CA CYS A 84 -1.53 10.37 4.26
C CYS A 84 -1.51 8.87 3.98
N PHE A 85 -2.68 8.26 3.76
CA PHE A 85 -2.79 6.84 3.45
C PHE A 85 -2.17 6.48 2.10
N ALA A 86 -2.39 7.32 1.08
CA ALA A 86 -1.75 7.17 -0.23
C ALA A 86 -0.22 7.26 -0.12
N ALA A 87 0.29 8.19 0.68
CA ALA A 87 1.73 8.34 0.94
C ALA A 87 2.32 7.11 1.64
N GLN A 88 1.60 6.48 2.59
CA GLN A 88 2.06 5.24 3.22
C GLN A 88 2.26 4.11 2.19
N TRP A 89 1.30 3.93 1.29
CA TRP A 89 1.41 2.95 0.20
C TRP A 89 2.58 3.27 -0.74
N ALA A 90 2.74 4.53 -1.12
CA ALA A 90 3.84 4.97 -1.98
C ALA A 90 5.21 4.70 -1.32
N ILE A 91 5.39 5.04 -0.05
CA ILE A 91 6.65 4.81 0.69
C ILE A 91 6.98 3.32 0.75
N VAL A 92 6.02 2.48 1.16
CA VAL A 92 6.23 1.03 1.30
C VAL A 92 6.53 0.38 -0.05
N LEU A 93 5.78 0.71 -1.10
CA LEU A 93 6.03 0.15 -2.43
C LEU A 93 7.35 0.64 -3.03
N HIS A 94 7.70 1.91 -2.85
CA HIS A 94 8.98 2.44 -3.32
C HIS A 94 10.13 1.66 -2.71
N GLN A 95 10.11 1.49 -1.38
CA GLN A 95 11.13 0.75 -0.64
C GLN A 95 11.20 -0.74 -1.03
N LEU A 96 10.06 -1.43 -1.11
CA LEU A 96 10.03 -2.83 -1.54
C LEU A 96 10.52 -2.99 -2.99
N GLY A 97 10.16 -2.04 -3.86
CA GLY A 97 10.60 -2.01 -5.25
C GLY A 97 12.09 -1.76 -5.39
N THR A 98 12.66 -0.81 -4.65
CA THR A 98 14.11 -0.56 -4.67
C THR A 98 14.90 -1.71 -4.06
N MET A 99 14.39 -2.34 -3.00
CA MET A 99 15.01 -3.52 -2.38
C MET A 99 15.09 -4.70 -3.34
N THR A 100 14.02 -4.96 -4.10
CA THR A 100 13.92 -6.09 -5.03
C THR A 100 14.46 -5.79 -6.43
N GLY A 101 14.69 -4.51 -6.78
CA GLY A 101 15.03 -4.10 -8.15
C GLY A 101 13.82 -4.09 -9.11
N ALA A 102 12.60 -4.13 -8.58
CA ALA A 102 11.38 -4.13 -9.37
C ALA A 102 11.01 -2.71 -9.83
N GLU A 103 11.53 -2.28 -10.99
CA GLU A 103 11.28 -0.94 -11.55
C GLU A 103 9.79 -0.62 -11.74
N THR A 104 8.98 -1.63 -12.08
CA THR A 104 7.52 -1.47 -12.21
C THR A 104 6.89 -1.03 -10.89
N THR A 105 7.29 -1.63 -9.77
CA THR A 105 6.82 -1.30 -8.42
C THR A 105 7.25 0.11 -8.03
N VAL A 106 8.50 0.48 -8.30
CA VAL A 106 9.01 1.84 -8.03
C VAL A 106 8.24 2.89 -8.84
N THR A 107 7.98 2.62 -10.11
CA THR A 107 7.21 3.52 -10.97
C THR A 107 5.79 3.71 -10.45
N ILE A 108 5.14 2.61 -10.06
CA ILE A 108 3.80 2.64 -9.46
C ILE A 108 3.81 3.47 -8.17
N ALA A 109 4.82 3.32 -7.32
CA ALA A 109 4.92 4.10 -6.09
C ALA A 109 4.94 5.63 -6.34
N TRP A 110 5.65 6.09 -7.37
CA TRP A 110 5.75 7.50 -7.71
C TRP A 110 4.45 8.12 -8.22
N ILE A 111 3.56 7.34 -8.84
CA ILE A 111 2.32 7.85 -9.43
C ILE A 111 1.13 7.85 -8.47
N ILE A 112 1.20 7.10 -7.36
CA ILE A 112 0.08 6.98 -6.40
C ILE A 112 -0.35 8.35 -5.85
N VAL A 113 0.58 9.09 -5.24
CA VAL A 113 0.24 10.36 -4.58
C VAL A 113 -0.28 11.41 -5.58
N PRO A 114 0.35 11.63 -6.74
CA PRO A 114 -0.20 12.54 -7.76
C PRO A 114 -1.62 12.18 -8.21
N LEU A 115 -1.91 10.90 -8.43
CA LEU A 115 -3.26 10.46 -8.82
C LEU A 115 -4.28 10.74 -7.71
N ILE A 116 -3.93 10.48 -6.45
CA ILE A 116 -4.82 10.78 -5.33
C ILE A 116 -5.05 12.28 -5.17
N LEU A 117 -4.04 13.13 -5.33
CA LEU A 117 -4.23 14.58 -5.32
C LEU A 117 -5.19 15.06 -6.41
N ILE A 118 -5.16 14.45 -7.59
CA ILE A 118 -6.13 14.71 -8.66
C ILE A 118 -7.53 14.25 -8.23
N ALA A 119 -7.65 13.07 -7.62
CA ALA A 119 -8.92 12.57 -7.09
C ALA A 119 -9.53 13.52 -6.04
N GLU A 120 -8.70 14.07 -5.14
CA GLU A 120 -9.13 15.07 -4.16
C GLU A 120 -9.69 16.33 -4.83
N CYS A 121 -9.06 16.81 -5.90
CA CYS A 121 -9.59 17.96 -6.66
C CYS A 121 -11.00 17.67 -7.19
N PHE A 122 -11.26 16.45 -7.68
CA PHE A 122 -12.60 16.03 -8.10
C PHE A 122 -13.57 15.88 -6.94
N SER A 123 -13.11 15.40 -5.79
CA SER A 123 -13.91 15.34 -4.56
C SER A 123 -14.37 16.73 -4.12
N TRP A 124 -13.43 17.68 -4.05
CA TRP A 124 -13.74 19.07 -3.72
C TRP A 124 -14.66 19.70 -4.75
N TYR A 125 -14.42 19.46 -6.04
CA TYR A 125 -15.31 19.95 -7.10
C TYR A 125 -16.73 19.41 -6.93
N ALA A 126 -16.90 18.11 -6.72
CA ALA A 126 -18.20 17.47 -6.54
C ALA A 126 -18.94 18.03 -5.31
N VAL A 127 -18.21 18.20 -4.21
CA VAL A 127 -18.77 18.74 -2.98
C VAL A 127 -19.20 20.19 -3.16
N LEU A 128 -18.38 21.04 -3.77
CA LEU A 128 -18.70 22.45 -3.98
C LEU A 128 -19.86 22.64 -4.97
N THR A 129 -19.91 21.86 -6.04
CA THR A 129 -20.92 22.01 -7.11
C THR A 129 -22.14 21.11 -6.97
N THR A 130 -22.16 20.28 -5.92
CA THR A 130 -23.11 19.16 -5.72
C THR A 130 -23.16 18.15 -6.88
N HIS A 131 -22.13 18.14 -7.72
CA HIS A 131 -22.09 17.34 -8.95
C HIS A 131 -21.57 15.92 -8.68
N TYR A 132 -22.47 14.93 -8.56
CA TYR A 132 -22.11 13.54 -8.22
C TYR A 132 -21.09 12.88 -9.16
N LEU A 133 -20.97 13.32 -10.43
CA LEU A 133 -19.95 12.81 -11.35
C LEU A 133 -18.51 13.00 -10.83
N GLY A 134 -18.22 14.09 -10.10
CA GLY A 134 -16.87 14.28 -9.55
C GLY A 134 -16.52 13.20 -8.51
N ASN A 135 -17.48 12.79 -7.68
CA ASN A 135 -17.30 11.65 -6.77
C ASN A 135 -17.12 10.33 -7.53
N ALA A 136 -17.85 10.14 -8.64
CA ALA A 136 -17.68 8.95 -9.47
C ALA A 136 -16.26 8.89 -10.09
N ILE A 137 -15.73 10.03 -10.53
CA ILE A 137 -14.37 10.15 -11.07
C ILE A 137 -13.33 9.91 -9.96
N GLU A 138 -13.48 10.54 -8.79
CA GLU A 138 -12.64 10.32 -7.61
C GLU A 138 -12.54 8.83 -7.27
N ASN A 139 -13.68 8.15 -7.08
CA ASN A 139 -13.71 6.73 -6.74
C ASN A 139 -13.16 5.83 -7.86
N SER A 140 -13.30 6.25 -9.12
CA SER A 140 -12.68 5.57 -10.25
C SER A 140 -11.15 5.70 -10.24
N ILE A 141 -10.61 6.86 -9.85
CA ILE A 141 -9.16 7.06 -9.69
C ILE A 141 -8.63 6.19 -8.55
N TRP A 142 -9.35 6.09 -7.43
CA TRP A 142 -9.04 5.15 -6.35
C TRP A 142 -8.99 3.70 -6.85
N ALA A 143 -9.94 3.28 -7.69
CA ALA A 143 -9.92 1.95 -8.31
C ALA A 143 -8.66 1.72 -9.15
N VAL A 144 -8.28 2.70 -9.98
CA VAL A 144 -7.06 2.63 -10.79
C VAL A 144 -5.81 2.54 -9.90
N VAL A 145 -5.71 3.37 -8.87
CA VAL A 145 -4.58 3.36 -7.93
C VAL A 145 -4.45 2.01 -7.26
N PHE A 146 -5.52 1.45 -6.71
CA PHE A 146 -5.46 0.16 -6.04
C PHE A 146 -5.25 -1.02 -6.99
N PHE A 147 -5.73 -0.93 -8.22
CA PHE A 147 -5.40 -1.90 -9.26
C PHE A 147 -3.89 -1.92 -9.55
N LEU A 148 -3.26 -0.74 -9.66
CA LEU A 148 -1.81 -0.62 -9.82
C LEU A 148 -1.06 -1.15 -8.60
N VAL A 149 -1.51 -0.83 -7.38
CA VAL A 149 -0.96 -1.42 -6.14
C VAL A 149 -1.04 -2.95 -6.19
N GLY A 150 -2.17 -3.51 -6.63
CA GLY A 150 -2.33 -4.96 -6.81
C GLY A 150 -1.32 -5.55 -7.78
N ILE A 151 -1.07 -4.89 -8.92
CA ILE A 151 -0.02 -5.29 -9.88
C ILE A 151 1.36 -5.26 -9.22
N ALA A 152 1.68 -4.19 -8.49
CA ALA A 152 2.95 -4.03 -7.79
C ALA A 152 3.17 -5.16 -6.76
N LEU A 153 2.15 -5.50 -5.97
CA LEU A 153 2.22 -6.60 -5.01
C LEU A 153 2.37 -7.96 -5.69
N CYS A 154 1.64 -8.21 -6.79
CA CYS A 154 1.80 -9.44 -7.59
C CYS A 154 3.22 -9.56 -8.15
N ARG A 155 3.84 -8.45 -8.56
CA ARG A 155 5.24 -8.42 -9.03
C ARG A 155 6.25 -8.69 -7.91
N LEU A 156 5.96 -8.23 -6.69
CA LEU A 156 6.80 -8.50 -5.52
C LEU A 156 6.61 -9.90 -4.95
N LEU A 157 5.45 -10.54 -5.19
CA LEU A 157 5.12 -11.84 -4.63
C LEU A 157 6.18 -12.95 -4.79
N PRO A 158 6.82 -13.16 -5.96
CA PRO A 158 7.85 -14.20 -6.12
C PRO A 158 9.16 -13.88 -5.38
N GLU A 159 9.43 -12.61 -5.09
CA GLU A 159 10.67 -12.15 -4.44
C GLU A 159 10.73 -12.50 -2.95
N PHE A 160 9.59 -12.86 -2.34
CA PHE A 160 9.49 -13.12 -0.92
C PHE A 160 8.89 -14.50 -0.60
N HIS A 161 9.28 -15.08 0.53
CA HIS A 161 8.75 -16.34 1.05
C HIS A 161 8.26 -16.23 2.49
N GLY A 162 7.65 -17.30 3.01
CA GLY A 162 7.19 -17.38 4.39
C GLY A 162 6.06 -16.39 4.72
N PRO A 163 6.06 -15.80 5.94
CA PRO A 163 5.01 -14.89 6.39
C PRO A 163 4.81 -13.65 5.50
N VAL A 164 5.89 -13.08 4.94
CA VAL A 164 5.81 -11.88 4.08
C VAL A 164 5.04 -12.16 2.80
N ARG A 165 5.26 -13.34 2.19
CA ARG A 165 4.50 -13.78 1.02
C ARG A 165 3.01 -13.92 1.32
N TRP A 166 2.66 -14.50 2.47
CA TRP A 166 1.27 -14.60 2.90
C TRP A 166 0.64 -13.24 3.16
N ALA A 167 1.38 -12.28 3.74
CA ALA A 167 0.91 -10.92 3.92
C ALA A 167 0.57 -10.26 2.57
N PHE A 168 1.40 -10.44 1.54
CA PHE A 168 1.08 -9.96 0.19
C PHE A 168 -0.14 -10.65 -0.43
N ILE A 169 -0.30 -11.98 -0.26
CA ILE A 169 -1.50 -12.69 -0.74
C ILE A 169 -2.76 -12.11 -0.09
N VAL A 170 -2.75 -11.93 1.23
CA VAL A 170 -3.89 -11.34 1.96
C VAL A 170 -4.16 -9.92 1.48
N ALA A 171 -3.13 -9.10 1.28
CA ALA A 171 -3.27 -7.75 0.75
C ALA A 171 -3.86 -7.74 -0.67
N ILE A 172 -3.39 -8.61 -1.56
CA ILE A 172 -3.91 -8.76 -2.93
C ILE A 172 -5.39 -9.16 -2.91
N LEU A 173 -5.77 -10.12 -2.07
CA LEU A 173 -7.17 -10.53 -1.91
C LEU A 173 -8.04 -9.39 -1.37
N GLY A 174 -7.54 -8.63 -0.39
CA GLY A 174 -8.21 -7.44 0.13
C GLY A 174 -8.43 -6.37 -0.94
N ILE A 175 -7.39 -6.10 -1.76
CA ILE A 175 -7.47 -5.18 -2.90
C ILE A 175 -8.49 -5.68 -3.93
N ALA A 176 -8.48 -6.97 -4.27
CA ALA A 176 -9.46 -7.53 -5.20
C ALA A 176 -10.90 -7.36 -4.70
N GLY A 177 -11.14 -7.60 -3.40
CA GLY A 177 -12.43 -7.36 -2.76
C GLY A 177 -12.84 -5.88 -2.79
N TYR A 178 -11.90 -4.97 -2.50
CA TYR A 178 -12.14 -3.52 -2.56
C TYR A 178 -12.45 -3.03 -3.99
N LEU A 179 -11.72 -3.52 -4.99
CA LEU A 179 -12.00 -3.21 -6.39
C LEU A 179 -13.37 -3.72 -6.83
N ALA A 180 -13.75 -4.94 -6.42
CA ALA A 180 -15.09 -5.46 -6.67
C ALA A 180 -16.17 -4.54 -6.06
N PHE A 181 -15.97 -4.08 -4.83
CA PHE A 181 -16.85 -3.12 -4.17
C PHE A 181 -16.96 -1.80 -4.95
N LEU A 182 -15.83 -1.17 -5.31
CA LEU A 182 -15.83 0.08 -6.07
C LEU A 182 -16.57 -0.05 -7.41
N MET A 183 -16.35 -1.15 -8.13
CA MET A 183 -16.90 -1.35 -9.47
C MET A 183 -18.37 -1.76 -9.48
N THR A 184 -18.87 -2.39 -8.41
CA THR A 184 -20.24 -2.95 -8.37
C THR A 184 -21.20 -2.15 -7.51
N VAL A 185 -20.71 -1.43 -6.51
CA VAL A 185 -21.53 -0.70 -5.55
C VAL A 185 -21.27 0.79 -5.63
N ASP A 186 -20.03 1.21 -5.39
CA ASP A 186 -19.74 2.62 -5.09
C ASP A 186 -19.80 3.54 -6.33
N VAL A 187 -19.01 3.24 -7.37
CA VAL A 187 -19.03 4.02 -8.62
C VAL A 187 -20.43 3.97 -9.28
N PRO A 188 -21.11 2.81 -9.39
CA PRO A 188 -22.48 2.76 -9.90
C PRO A 188 -23.48 3.59 -9.09
N MET A 189 -23.37 3.65 -7.77
CA MET A 189 -24.24 4.48 -6.91
C MET A 189 -24.13 5.95 -7.31
N TYR A 190 -22.90 6.49 -7.42
CA TYR A 190 -22.70 7.89 -7.82
C TYR A 190 -23.16 8.19 -9.25
N LEU A 191 -22.93 7.26 -10.19
CA LEU A 191 -23.41 7.41 -11.57
C LEU A 191 -24.93 7.38 -11.66
N ASN A 192 -25.60 6.53 -10.87
CA ASN A 192 -27.06 6.48 -10.82
C ASN A 192 -27.65 7.76 -10.23
N ARG A 193 -27.05 8.29 -9.16
CA ARG A 193 -27.44 9.59 -8.57
C ARG A 193 -27.25 10.74 -9.56
N TRP A 194 -26.13 10.76 -10.28
CA TRP A 194 -25.89 11.74 -11.34
C TRP A 194 -26.92 11.67 -12.47
N ARG A 195 -27.27 10.47 -12.95
CA ARG A 195 -28.31 10.28 -13.98
C ARG A 195 -29.68 10.74 -13.49
N ALA A 196 -30.02 10.45 -12.25
CA ALA A 196 -31.28 10.88 -11.64
C ALA A 196 -31.35 12.42 -11.54
N GLU A 197 -30.26 13.06 -11.10
CA GLU A 197 -30.17 14.52 -11.02
C GLU A 197 -30.33 15.18 -12.40
N LEU A 198 -29.68 14.62 -13.43
CA LEU A 198 -29.79 15.09 -14.81
C LEU A 198 -31.24 14.97 -15.34
N ALA A 199 -31.94 13.87 -15.00
CA ALA A 199 -33.33 13.67 -15.37
C ALA A 199 -34.29 14.65 -14.67
N THR A 200 -33.96 15.08 -13.45
CA THR A 200 -34.74 16.06 -12.68
C THR A 200 -34.43 17.53 -13.01
N GLY A 201 -33.42 17.79 -13.85
CA GLY A 201 -32.99 19.14 -14.20
C GLY A 201 -32.32 19.89 -13.04
N GLY A 202 -31.60 19.17 -12.18
CA GLY A 202 -30.92 19.73 -11.00
C GLY A 202 -30.05 20.95 -11.36
N LYS A 203 -30.18 22.03 -10.59
CA LYS A 203 -29.33 23.23 -10.74
C LYS A 203 -28.02 23.00 -10.01
N LEU A 204 -26.93 22.93 -10.78
CA LEU A 204 -25.57 22.93 -10.26
C LEU A 204 -25.28 24.25 -9.54
N LEU A 205 -24.68 24.16 -8.36
CA LEU A 205 -24.21 25.33 -7.65
C LEU A 205 -22.93 25.87 -8.29
N HIS A 206 -22.84 27.19 -8.41
CA HIS A 206 -21.58 27.82 -8.81
C HIS A 206 -20.54 27.61 -7.69
N PRO A 207 -19.26 27.31 -7.99
CA PRO A 207 -18.28 26.92 -6.96
C PRO A 207 -18.14 27.86 -5.75
N LEU A 208 -18.28 29.17 -5.97
CA LEU A 208 -18.24 30.18 -4.89
C LEU A 208 -19.49 30.17 -4.00
N GLU A 209 -20.67 29.94 -4.59
CA GLU A 209 -21.92 29.76 -3.86
C GLU A 209 -21.90 28.43 -3.09
N GLY A 210 -21.35 27.40 -3.74
CA GLY A 210 -21.02 26.12 -3.16
C GLY A 210 -20.14 26.23 -1.92
N LEU A 211 -19.06 27.01 -1.98
CA LEU A 211 -18.14 27.20 -0.85
C LEU A 211 -18.85 27.82 0.37
N ARG A 212 -19.72 28.79 0.14
CA ARG A 212 -20.55 29.39 1.21
C ARG A 212 -21.55 28.38 1.76
N ASP A 213 -22.19 27.59 0.88
CA ASP A 213 -23.14 26.55 1.26
C ASP A 213 -22.48 25.46 2.11
N VAL A 214 -21.37 24.86 1.66
CA VAL A 214 -20.65 23.80 2.42
C VAL A 214 -20.11 24.27 3.77
N SER A 215 -19.92 25.59 3.94
CA SER A 215 -19.42 26.19 5.18
C SER A 215 -20.53 26.51 6.17
N THR A 216 -21.79 26.62 5.73
CA THR A 216 -22.88 27.18 6.56
C THR A 216 -24.15 26.33 6.60
N ARG A 217 -24.31 25.38 5.68
CA ARG A 217 -25.50 24.54 5.57
C ARG A 217 -25.16 23.08 5.87
N TRP A 218 -25.75 22.56 6.94
CA TRP A 218 -25.81 21.13 7.25
C TRP A 218 -27.22 20.81 7.78
N ILE A 219 -27.81 19.74 7.25
CA ILE A 219 -29.15 19.29 7.64
C ILE A 219 -28.96 18.10 8.57
N VAL A 220 -29.49 18.20 9.79
CA VAL A 220 -29.43 17.11 10.74
C VAL A 220 -30.55 16.13 10.44
N THR A 221 -30.20 14.90 10.05
CA THR A 221 -31.17 13.84 9.75
C THR A 221 -30.81 12.57 10.49
N HIS A 222 -31.81 11.95 11.10
CA HIS A 222 -31.70 10.65 11.76
C HIS A 222 -32.46 9.56 11.00
N ASP A 223 -32.90 9.86 9.76
CA ASP A 223 -33.66 8.90 8.95
C ASP A 223 -32.73 7.84 8.37
N ILE A 224 -32.89 6.60 8.84
CA ILE A 224 -32.07 5.46 8.43
C ILE A 224 -32.15 5.18 6.92
N ALA A 225 -33.23 5.59 6.25
CA ALA A 225 -33.37 5.42 4.80
C ALA A 225 -32.33 6.22 4.01
N GLU A 226 -32.01 7.44 4.46
CA GLU A 226 -31.02 8.30 3.82
C GLU A 226 -29.59 7.81 4.08
N TRP A 227 -29.34 7.23 5.26
CA TRP A 227 -28.02 6.72 5.65
C TRP A 227 -27.70 5.32 5.11
N ARG A 228 -28.70 4.54 4.67
CA ARG A 228 -28.54 3.12 4.35
C ARG A 228 -27.47 2.84 3.31
N GLU A 229 -27.39 3.66 2.27
CA GLU A 229 -26.40 3.52 1.20
C GLU A 229 -25.00 3.98 1.65
N GLU A 230 -24.95 4.97 2.55
CA GLU A 230 -23.70 5.56 3.06
C GLU A 230 -23.00 4.65 4.09
N ILE A 231 -23.77 3.90 4.87
CA ILE A 231 -23.25 3.02 5.93
C ILE A 231 -22.26 1.98 5.39
N ALA A 232 -22.50 1.45 4.19
CA ALA A 232 -21.68 0.36 3.62
C ALA A 232 -20.23 0.81 3.35
N TRP A 233 -20.05 1.92 2.61
CA TRP A 233 -18.72 2.44 2.31
C TRP A 233 -18.06 3.02 3.57
N MET A 234 -18.82 3.72 4.42
CA MET A 234 -18.31 4.26 5.69
C MET A 234 -17.77 3.15 6.61
N SER A 235 -18.44 2.00 6.65
CA SER A 235 -17.99 0.87 7.46
C SER A 235 -16.64 0.34 6.98
N LEU A 236 -16.47 0.20 5.66
CA LEU A 236 -15.21 -0.28 5.06
C LEU A 236 -14.07 0.73 5.30
N TYR A 237 -14.35 2.01 5.07
CA TYR A 237 -13.39 3.10 5.23
C TYR A 237 -12.93 3.24 6.69
N PHE A 238 -13.83 3.27 7.67
CA PHE A 238 -13.47 3.46 9.08
C PHE A 238 -12.94 2.20 9.77
N SER A 239 -12.95 1.04 9.10
CA SER A 239 -12.42 -0.21 9.64
C SER A 239 -11.27 -0.74 8.78
N MET A 240 -11.57 -1.47 7.71
CA MET A 240 -10.59 -2.21 6.91
C MET A 240 -9.44 -1.33 6.42
N ALA A 241 -9.73 -0.11 5.98
CA ALA A 241 -8.67 0.79 5.54
C ALA A 241 -7.79 1.28 6.69
N VAL A 242 -8.35 1.50 7.89
CA VAL A 242 -7.58 1.86 9.09
C VAL A 242 -6.65 0.73 9.52
N TRP A 243 -7.15 -0.51 9.51
CA TRP A 243 -6.32 -1.69 9.78
C TRP A 243 -5.22 -1.87 8.72
N SER A 244 -5.50 -1.53 7.46
CA SER A 244 -4.51 -1.54 6.38
C SER A 244 -3.42 -0.48 6.62
N SER A 245 -3.79 0.75 7.02
CA SER A 245 -2.85 1.82 7.39
C SER A 245 -1.93 1.42 8.55
N LEU A 246 -2.49 0.80 9.59
CA LEU A 246 -1.72 0.27 10.73
C LEU A 246 -0.78 -0.87 10.29
N ALA A 247 -1.27 -1.77 9.44
CA ALA A 247 -0.47 -2.89 8.90
C ALA A 247 0.70 -2.40 8.05
N LEU A 248 0.53 -1.34 7.25
CA LEU A 248 1.63 -0.72 6.50
C LEU A 248 2.69 -0.15 7.43
N CYS A 249 2.28 0.49 8.52
CA CYS A 249 3.21 1.03 9.53
C CYS A 249 4.02 -0.09 10.21
N VAL A 250 3.35 -1.19 10.60
CA VAL A 250 4.01 -2.36 11.19
C VAL A 250 4.93 -3.04 10.16
N GLY A 251 4.47 -3.22 8.93
CA GLY A 251 5.27 -3.81 7.85
C GLY A 251 6.54 -3.01 7.58
N TYR A 252 6.44 -1.68 7.56
CA TYR A 252 7.59 -0.78 7.40
C TYR A 252 8.58 -0.91 8.58
N SER A 253 8.10 -1.05 9.81
CA SER A 253 8.98 -1.23 10.98
C SER A 253 9.78 -2.54 10.96
N LEU A 254 9.32 -3.54 10.21
CA LEU A 254 9.99 -4.84 10.05
C LEU A 254 10.99 -4.86 8.88
N GLU A 255 11.36 -3.69 8.34
CA GLU A 255 12.30 -3.55 7.23
C GLU A 255 13.58 -4.37 7.43
N ASP A 256 14.21 -4.27 8.60
CA ASP A 256 15.48 -4.95 8.89
C ASP A 256 15.35 -6.48 8.87
N GLN A 257 14.12 -7.01 8.94
CA GLN A 257 13.82 -8.44 8.87
C GLN A 257 13.43 -8.90 7.47
N LEU A 258 13.01 -7.99 6.57
CA LEU A 258 12.58 -8.32 5.21
C LEU A 258 13.66 -9.07 4.39
N PRO A 259 14.96 -8.75 4.48
CA PRO A 259 15.99 -9.49 3.77
C PRO A 259 16.04 -10.99 4.11
N ARG A 260 15.60 -11.39 5.32
CA ARG A 260 15.55 -12.81 5.74
C ARG A 260 14.48 -13.62 5.01
N TYR A 261 13.52 -12.94 4.39
CA TYR A 261 12.42 -13.54 3.66
C TYR A 261 12.58 -13.39 2.15
N ARG A 262 13.70 -12.84 1.68
CA ARG A 262 13.98 -12.69 0.25
C ARG A 262 14.34 -14.05 -0.34
N THR A 263 13.68 -14.41 -1.43
CA THR A 263 14.07 -15.55 -2.24
C THR A 263 15.41 -15.20 -2.91
N GLU A 264 16.52 -15.82 -2.50
CA GLU A 264 17.77 -15.65 -3.25
C GLU A 264 17.55 -16.10 -4.70
N PRO A 265 17.98 -15.32 -5.71
CA PRO A 265 17.96 -15.80 -7.08
C PRO A 265 18.84 -17.04 -7.10
N ALA A 266 18.25 -18.18 -7.51
CA ALA A 266 19.02 -19.40 -7.72
C ALA A 266 20.16 -19.07 -8.68
N ILE A 267 21.37 -18.91 -8.15
CA ILE A 267 22.58 -18.79 -8.96
C ILE A 267 22.67 -20.14 -9.67
N VAL A 268 22.24 -20.19 -10.92
CA VAL A 268 22.59 -21.27 -11.83
C VAL A 268 24.10 -21.16 -12.01
N SER A 269 24.84 -21.84 -11.15
CA SER A 269 26.26 -22.09 -11.34
C SER A 269 26.37 -23.07 -12.51
N THR A 270 26.29 -22.54 -13.73
CA THR A 270 26.82 -23.22 -14.90
C THR A 270 28.35 -23.17 -14.80
N ALA A 271 28.90 -24.00 -13.91
CA ALA A 271 30.28 -24.42 -14.04
C ALA A 271 30.37 -25.21 -15.36
N PRO A 272 31.22 -24.82 -16.32
CA PRO A 272 31.48 -25.69 -17.46
C PRO A 272 32.16 -26.95 -16.91
N ALA A 273 31.52 -28.10 -17.12
CA ALA A 273 32.11 -29.39 -16.81
C ALA A 273 33.44 -29.49 -17.55
N ALA A 274 34.54 -29.49 -16.80
CA ALA A 274 35.85 -29.79 -17.34
C ALA A 274 35.82 -31.20 -17.92
N VAL A 275 35.82 -31.28 -19.25
CA VAL A 275 35.95 -32.54 -19.99
C VAL A 275 37.37 -33.05 -19.73
N SER A 276 37.50 -34.00 -18.81
CA SER A 276 38.71 -34.79 -18.64
C SER A 276 38.82 -35.79 -19.79
N THR A 277 39.50 -35.41 -20.87
CA THR A 277 39.95 -36.34 -21.91
C THR A 277 41.00 -37.27 -21.32
N THR A 278 40.56 -38.46 -20.90
CA THR A 278 41.44 -39.57 -20.56
C THR A 278 41.87 -40.23 -21.88
N THR A 279 43.08 -39.96 -22.35
CA THR A 279 43.65 -40.67 -23.50
C THR A 279 44.09 -42.07 -23.06
N GLU A 280 43.29 -43.03 -23.46
CA GLU A 280 43.57 -44.47 -23.43
C GLU A 280 44.80 -44.78 -24.32
N ARG A 281 45.89 -45.30 -23.73
CA ARG A 281 46.98 -45.95 -24.48
C ARG A 281 46.99 -47.44 -24.12
N VAL A 282 46.43 -48.24 -25.01
CA VAL A 282 46.54 -49.70 -25.03
C VAL A 282 47.82 -50.10 -25.77
N ASN A 283 48.69 -50.82 -25.05
CA ASN A 283 49.62 -51.88 -25.44
C ASN A 283 50.36 -51.84 -26.79
N ALA A 284 51.70 -51.79 -26.71
CA ALA A 284 52.58 -52.67 -27.47
C ALA A 284 53.97 -52.78 -26.80
N ALA A 285 54.27 -53.94 -26.21
CA ALA A 285 55.63 -54.49 -26.11
C ALA A 285 55.80 -55.51 -27.26
N PRO A 286 56.98 -56.09 -27.56
CA PRO A 286 58.29 -55.98 -26.90
C PRO A 286 59.44 -55.72 -27.89
N VAL A 287 60.70 -55.63 -27.44
CA VAL A 287 61.90 -56.28 -28.02
C VAL A 287 63.12 -55.96 -27.16
N ALA A 288 63.88 -57.00 -26.87
CA ALA A 288 65.07 -57.03 -26.02
C ALA A 288 66.28 -56.34 -26.65
N GLN A 289 67.20 -55.85 -25.81
CA GLN A 289 68.63 -55.97 -26.06
C GLN A 289 69.47 -55.87 -24.78
N HIS A 290 70.58 -56.59 -24.85
CA HIS A 290 71.44 -57.12 -23.81
C HIS A 290 72.68 -56.22 -23.62
N THR A 291 73.22 -56.17 -22.39
CA THR A 291 74.67 -56.23 -22.07
C THR A 291 75.45 -54.95 -21.68
N ALA A 292 76.09 -55.10 -20.49
CA ALA A 292 77.39 -54.61 -19.99
C ALA A 292 77.57 -53.24 -19.29
N THR A 293 77.82 -53.36 -17.96
CA THR A 293 79.03 -52.94 -17.19
C THR A 293 79.54 -51.50 -17.37
N ILE A 294 79.68 -50.68 -16.30
CA ILE A 294 80.91 -50.52 -15.48
C ILE A 294 80.58 -49.71 -14.21
N ALA A 295 81.14 -50.11 -13.05
CA ALA A 295 81.24 -49.35 -11.80
C ALA A 295 82.58 -48.57 -11.73
N PRO A 296 82.74 -47.55 -10.86
CA PRO A 296 83.30 -47.80 -9.51
C PRO A 296 82.70 -46.90 -8.40
N VAL A 297 82.46 -47.43 -7.20
CA VAL A 297 83.27 -47.28 -5.95
C VAL A 297 83.50 -45.82 -5.51
N GLU A 298 82.83 -45.40 -4.43
CA GLU A 298 83.52 -44.62 -3.39
C GLU A 298 82.90 -44.81 -1.99
N THR A 299 83.76 -45.26 -1.10
CA THR A 299 83.71 -45.41 0.35
C THR A 299 83.50 -44.11 1.12
N ARG A 300 82.66 -44.11 2.17
CA ARG A 300 83.11 -43.95 3.58
C ARG A 300 81.94 -43.99 4.57
N ARG A 301 82.00 -44.98 5.47
CA ARG A 301 81.50 -44.89 6.84
C ARG A 301 82.54 -44.11 7.66
N ASN A 302 82.06 -43.31 8.60
CA ASN A 302 82.24 -43.54 10.03
C ASN A 302 81.00 -43.03 10.75
#